data_AF-A0A9D5PMF8-F1
#
_entry.id   AF-A0A9D5PMF8-F1
#
_cell.length_a   1.000
_cell.length_b   1.000
_cell.length_c   1.000
_cell.angle_alpha   90.00
_cell.angle_beta   90.00
_cell.angle_gamma   90.00
#
_symmetry.space_group_name_H-M   'P 1'
#
loop_
_entity.id
_entity.type
_entity.pdbx_description
1 polymer ?
#
loop_
_entity_poly.entity_id
_entity_poly.type
_entity_poly.pdbx_seq_one_letter_code
_entity_poly.pdbx_strand_id
1 'polypeptide(L)'
;MIGDANVISDVVQNGAVKIPNQMRILFHSRSSILPFYFPASGIGSLISPSFRKLWVAPPCAGMLKWEYLKERSFPMKIKTRVRIVLLGFCLLVGSLGAFAAFSASAAPEGIVTPVYLGQEEVLAGECLRINGTTYVPLRNFSSLLGAKDISWNNWTKTATVRSDSLSMTVRTGNLYIEANGHYFYTVGEIRNLSGSLYVPIRPLARAFALELEWDASVNAVRLSRTGRSAVAPANYDADTLYWLSRIISSEARGECLEGQIAVGNVVYNRVASPEFPNTVWGVIFDRKYGTQFSPVSFGTIYDEPSASAVIAAKICMEGYSLSDKALYFVNPRLATSTWIQRARPYLFTIGNHQFHA
;
A
#
# COMPACT_ATOMS: atom_id res chain seq x y z
N MET A 1 54.19 4.63 -42.38
CA MET A 1 55.36 4.00 -41.71
C MET A 1 54.78 2.86 -40.88
N ILE A 2 54.63 1.67 -41.49
CA ILE A 2 55.54 0.50 -41.36
C ILE A 2 55.62 0.08 -39.89
N GLY A 3 54.96 -0.99 -39.42
CA GLY A 3 55.20 -2.42 -39.72
C GLY A 3 56.07 -2.98 -38.57
N ASP A 4 55.90 -4.14 -37.93
CA ASP A 4 55.24 -5.44 -38.16
C ASP A 4 55.07 -6.10 -36.76
N ALA A 5 54.08 -6.92 -36.38
CA ALA A 5 53.49 -8.15 -36.94
C ALA A 5 54.42 -9.39 -36.93
N ASN A 6 54.04 -10.41 -36.15
CA ASN A 6 54.10 -11.86 -36.40
C ASN A 6 53.48 -12.57 -35.16
N VAL A 7 52.28 -13.18 -35.19
CA VAL A 7 51.73 -14.31 -35.99
C VAL A 7 52.44 -15.62 -35.64
N ILE A 8 51.73 -16.63 -35.11
CA ILE A 8 51.20 -17.85 -35.77
C ILE A 8 50.12 -18.45 -34.81
N SER A 9 48.81 -18.40 -35.13
CA SER A 9 47.95 -19.33 -35.91
C SER A 9 47.75 -20.70 -35.26
N ASP A 10 46.59 -20.97 -34.64
CA ASP A 10 45.37 -21.59 -35.19
C ASP A 10 45.38 -23.13 -35.19
N VAL A 11 44.28 -23.73 -34.69
CA VAL A 11 43.47 -24.81 -35.33
C VAL A 11 42.58 -25.53 -34.28
N VAL A 12 41.27 -25.22 -34.38
CA VAL A 12 40.10 -26.14 -34.45
C VAL A 12 39.73 -27.04 -33.27
N GLN A 13 38.50 -26.76 -32.79
CA GLN A 13 37.38 -27.66 -32.43
C GLN A 13 37.70 -29.09 -31.94
N ASN A 14 37.29 -29.39 -30.71
CA ASN A 14 36.32 -30.44 -30.38
C ASN A 14 36.25 -30.68 -28.86
N GLY A 15 35.03 -30.75 -28.33
CA GLY A 15 34.71 -31.74 -27.30
C GLY A 15 34.99 -31.39 -25.84
N ALA A 16 33.90 -31.11 -25.12
CA ALA A 16 33.64 -31.57 -23.75
C ALA A 16 34.62 -31.17 -22.63
N VAL A 17 34.24 -30.11 -21.89
CA VAL A 17 34.71 -29.92 -20.51
C VAL A 17 33.93 -30.87 -19.59
N LYS A 18 34.65 -31.85 -19.04
CA LYS A 18 34.17 -32.81 -18.02
C LYS A 18 33.82 -32.08 -16.72
N ILE A 19 32.57 -32.24 -16.28
CA ILE A 19 32.11 -31.99 -14.91
C ILE A 19 32.03 -33.36 -14.20
N PRO A 20 32.59 -33.56 -12.98
CA PRO A 20 32.48 -34.84 -12.30
C PRO A 20 31.07 -35.11 -11.76
N ASN A 21 30.61 -36.34 -12.00
CA ASN A 21 29.37 -36.97 -11.55
C ASN A 21 29.27 -37.08 -10.01
N GLN A 22 28.04 -36.95 -9.49
CA GLN A 22 27.22 -37.99 -8.82
C GLN A 22 25.99 -37.25 -8.23
N MET A 23 24.74 -37.57 -8.56
CA MET A 23 24.01 -38.81 -8.34
C MET A 23 22.75 -38.82 -9.24
N ARG A 24 22.50 -39.93 -9.94
CA ARG A 24 21.43 -40.10 -10.94
C ARG A 24 20.45 -41.17 -10.43
N ILE A 25 19.16 -40.86 -10.35
CA ILE A 25 18.09 -41.86 -10.31
C ILE A 25 17.13 -41.49 -11.45
N LEU A 26 16.99 -42.39 -12.42
CA LEU A 26 16.03 -42.35 -13.52
C LEU A 26 15.34 -43.71 -13.57
N PHE A 27 14.02 -43.73 -13.66
CA PHE A 27 13.29 -44.76 -14.40
C PHE A 27 12.25 -44.10 -15.32
N HIS A 28 12.20 -44.62 -16.54
CA HIS A 28 11.32 -44.30 -17.67
C HIS A 28 9.85 -44.75 -17.37
N SER A 29 8.77 -44.50 -18.13
CA SER A 29 8.60 -44.36 -19.58
C SER A 29 7.17 -43.88 -19.97
N ARG A 30 7.10 -43.19 -21.14
CA ARG A 30 6.08 -43.18 -22.23
C ARG A 30 4.56 -43.13 -21.93
N SER A 31 3.87 -42.15 -22.54
CA SER A 31 3.03 -42.30 -23.77
C SER A 31 2.03 -41.14 -23.95
N SER A 32 1.62 -40.94 -25.20
CA SER A 32 0.95 -39.76 -25.77
C SER A 32 -0.58 -39.94 -25.96
N ILE A 33 -1.27 -38.82 -26.29
CA ILE A 33 -2.55 -38.66 -27.07
C ILE A 33 -3.81 -38.19 -26.30
N LEU A 34 -4.14 -36.90 -26.52
CA LEU A 34 -5.39 -36.17 -26.85
C LEU A 34 -6.83 -36.63 -26.41
N PRO A 35 -7.83 -35.71 -26.40
CA PRO A 35 -8.88 -35.61 -25.39
C PRO A 35 -10.26 -36.13 -25.84
N PHE A 36 -11.17 -36.36 -24.87
CA PHE A 36 -12.60 -36.55 -25.08
C PHE A 36 -13.41 -35.75 -24.06
N TYR A 37 -14.59 -35.29 -24.50
CA TYR A 37 -15.48 -34.32 -23.85
C TYR A 37 -16.85 -34.98 -23.51
N PHE A 38 -17.52 -34.42 -22.48
CA PHE A 38 -18.95 -34.50 -22.10
C PHE A 38 -19.46 -35.76 -21.31
N PRO A 39 -20.58 -35.69 -20.55
CA PRO A 39 -20.78 -34.92 -19.30
C PRO A 39 -21.58 -35.67 -18.19
N ALA A 40 -21.85 -34.95 -17.09
CA ALA A 40 -23.03 -35.00 -16.21
C ALA A 40 -23.03 -35.86 -14.92
N SER A 41 -23.11 -35.11 -13.81
CA SER A 41 -23.97 -35.28 -12.60
C SER A 41 -23.92 -36.55 -11.75
N GLY A 42 -23.68 -36.37 -10.44
CA GLY A 42 -24.14 -37.32 -9.41
C GLY A 42 -23.40 -37.27 -8.06
N ILE A 43 -23.83 -36.37 -7.18
CA ILE A 43 -24.04 -36.50 -5.72
C ILE A 43 -23.06 -37.41 -4.91
N GLY A 44 -22.36 -36.82 -3.93
CA GLY A 44 -21.65 -37.56 -2.89
C GLY A 44 -20.92 -36.66 -1.89
N SER A 45 -21.40 -36.64 -0.66
CA SER A 45 -21.09 -35.78 0.49
C SER A 45 -19.65 -35.82 1.05
N LEU A 46 -19.42 -34.84 1.95
CA LEU A 46 -18.44 -34.77 3.06
C LEU A 46 -17.16 -33.95 2.78
N ILE A 47 -17.13 -32.70 3.27
CA ILE A 47 -16.25 -32.20 4.34
C ILE A 47 -16.47 -30.66 4.49
N SER A 48 -16.61 -30.23 5.74
CA SER A 48 -16.83 -28.86 6.24
C SER A 48 -15.82 -27.80 5.74
N PRO A 49 -16.24 -26.56 5.41
CA PRO A 49 -15.34 -25.42 5.33
C PRO A 49 -15.35 -24.61 6.63
N SER A 50 -14.20 -24.65 7.30
CA SER A 50 -13.80 -23.77 8.39
C SER A 50 -13.68 -22.30 7.95
N PHE A 51 -14.08 -21.43 8.88
CA PHE A 51 -13.96 -19.97 8.84
C PHE A 51 -12.62 -19.49 8.28
N ARG A 52 -12.62 -18.83 7.10
CA ARG A 52 -11.58 -17.85 6.76
C ARG A 52 -12.05 -16.48 7.20
N LYS A 53 -11.55 -16.02 8.35
CA LYS A 53 -11.66 -14.62 8.78
C LYS A 53 -10.92 -13.74 7.77
N LEU A 54 -11.69 -12.88 7.12
CA LEU A 54 -11.23 -11.78 6.29
C LEU A 54 -10.53 -10.77 7.22
N TRP A 55 -9.21 -10.67 7.17
CA TRP A 55 -8.47 -9.60 7.83
C TRP A 55 -8.58 -8.34 6.98
N VAL A 56 -9.51 -7.46 7.35
CA VAL A 56 -9.49 -6.06 6.93
C VAL A 56 -8.73 -5.31 8.02
N ALA A 57 -7.53 -4.83 7.71
CA ALA A 57 -6.80 -3.94 8.61
C ALA A 57 -7.56 -2.61 8.71
N PRO A 58 -7.80 -2.07 9.92
CA PRO A 58 -8.45 -0.78 10.07
C PRO A 58 -7.54 0.34 9.53
N PRO A 59 -8.10 1.40 8.92
CA PRO A 59 -7.33 2.57 8.56
C PRO A 59 -6.88 3.31 9.83
N CYS A 60 -5.59 3.70 9.87
CA CYS A 60 -5.05 4.55 10.92
C CYS A 60 -5.53 5.99 10.72
N ALA A 61 -6.77 6.29 11.11
CA ALA A 61 -7.25 7.65 11.32
C ALA A 61 -7.26 7.97 12.82
N GLY A 62 -6.84 9.20 13.16
CA GLY A 62 -6.47 9.66 14.49
C GLY A 62 -7.44 9.35 15.64
N MET A 63 -6.83 9.06 16.79
CA MET A 63 -7.44 8.62 18.04
C MET A 63 -8.08 9.81 18.79
N LEU A 64 -9.41 9.88 18.83
CA LEU A 64 -10.13 10.66 19.83
C LEU A 64 -10.31 9.82 21.10
N LYS A 65 -9.90 10.42 22.21
CA LYS A 65 -9.76 9.87 23.56
C LYS A 65 -11.10 9.33 24.10
N TRP A 66 -11.12 8.10 24.59
CA TRP A 66 -12.14 7.57 25.50
C TRP A 66 -11.46 7.02 26.76
N GLU A 67 -11.77 7.59 27.91
CA GLU A 67 -11.32 7.10 29.22
C GLU A 67 -12.16 5.88 29.64
N TYR A 68 -11.49 4.82 30.06
CA TYR A 68 -12.08 3.56 30.49
C TYR A 68 -12.16 3.53 32.02
N LEU A 69 -13.37 3.56 32.58
CA LEU A 69 -13.61 3.35 34.01
C LEU A 69 -13.54 1.85 34.34
N LYS A 70 -12.83 1.57 35.43
CA LYS A 70 -12.40 0.24 35.88
C LYS A 70 -13.47 -0.36 36.80
N GLU A 71 -14.20 -1.38 36.36
CA GLU A 71 -15.12 -2.12 37.22
C GLU A 71 -14.33 -2.97 38.24
N ARG A 72 -14.62 -2.76 39.53
CA ARG A 72 -14.25 -3.66 40.63
C ARG A 72 -15.50 -4.37 41.12
N SER A 73 -15.44 -5.69 41.15
CA SER A 73 -16.43 -6.58 41.74
C SER A 73 -16.33 -6.59 43.27
N PHE A 74 -17.47 -6.45 43.95
CA PHE A 74 -17.65 -6.82 45.36
C PHE A 74 -19.02 -7.49 45.55
N PRO A 75 -19.16 -8.51 46.41
CA PRO A 75 -20.40 -9.26 46.57
C PRO A 75 -21.28 -8.65 47.66
N MET A 76 -22.59 -8.59 47.45
CA MET A 76 -23.56 -8.36 48.51
C MET A 76 -24.77 -9.29 48.38
N LYS A 77 -24.95 -10.15 49.39
CA LYS A 77 -26.22 -10.80 49.73
C LYS A 77 -27.09 -9.75 50.42
N ILE A 78 -28.34 -9.56 50.02
CA ILE A 78 -29.41 -9.02 50.89
C ILE A 78 -30.79 -9.56 50.44
N LYS A 79 -31.63 -9.73 51.47
CA LYS A 79 -32.91 -10.43 51.56
C LYS A 79 -34.13 -9.58 51.14
N THR A 80 -35.19 -10.28 50.73
CA THR A 80 -36.63 -10.04 51.00
C THR A 80 -37.41 -8.91 50.28
N ARG A 81 -38.32 -9.36 49.39
CA ARG A 81 -39.72 -8.98 49.09
C ARG A 81 -40.12 -7.50 48.96
N VAL A 82 -40.84 -7.17 47.86
CA VAL A 82 -42.29 -6.82 47.84
C VAL A 82 -42.75 -6.65 46.37
N ARG A 83 -43.99 -7.10 46.09
CA ARG A 83 -44.67 -7.18 44.77
C ARG A 83 -45.27 -5.82 44.37
N ILE A 84 -45.26 -5.47 43.08
CA ILE A 84 -46.22 -4.51 42.48
C ILE A 84 -46.79 -5.10 41.19
N VAL A 85 -48.10 -4.94 41.06
CA VAL A 85 -49.06 -5.59 40.16
C VAL A 85 -49.15 -4.85 38.81
N LEU A 86 -49.42 -5.62 37.76
CA LEU A 86 -49.62 -5.22 36.36
C LEU A 86 -51.12 -5.01 36.06
N LEU A 87 -51.39 -4.20 35.01
CA LEU A 87 -52.58 -4.10 34.14
C LEU A 87 -53.61 -2.97 34.40
N GLY A 88 -53.86 -2.19 33.33
CA GLY A 88 -55.10 -1.42 33.15
C GLY A 88 -55.07 -0.30 32.11
N PHE A 89 -55.22 -0.66 30.82
CA PHE A 89 -56.05 0.00 29.78
C PHE A 89 -56.01 1.53 29.51
N CYS A 90 -55.71 1.94 28.26
CA CYS A 90 -56.60 2.80 27.43
C CYS A 90 -56.02 3.09 26.03
N LEU A 91 -56.88 2.92 25.02
CA LEU A 91 -56.71 3.17 23.59
C LEU A 91 -57.00 4.64 23.22
N LEU A 92 -56.47 5.04 22.05
CA LEU A 92 -56.93 6.12 21.14
C LEU A 92 -56.65 7.59 21.52
N VAL A 93 -55.78 8.23 20.73
CA VAL A 93 -56.08 9.30 19.73
C VAL A 93 -54.78 10.09 19.45
N GLY A 94 -54.42 10.29 18.17
CA GLY A 94 -53.51 11.36 17.77
C GLY A 94 -52.58 11.05 16.61
N SER A 95 -53.13 11.00 15.40
CA SER A 95 -52.48 11.36 14.11
C SER A 95 -50.95 11.22 14.04
N LEU A 96 -50.48 10.07 13.52
CA LEU A 96 -49.13 9.97 12.95
C LEU A 96 -49.07 10.82 11.67
N GLY A 97 -48.72 12.10 11.83
CA GLY A 97 -48.04 12.84 10.77
C GLY A 97 -46.66 12.22 10.61
N ALA A 98 -46.46 11.48 9.52
CA ALA A 98 -45.14 11.04 9.10
C ALA A 98 -44.30 12.28 8.78
N PHE A 99 -43.59 12.82 9.76
CA PHE A 99 -42.42 13.63 9.48
C PHE A 99 -41.39 12.69 8.89
N ALA A 100 -41.35 12.62 7.56
CA ALA A 100 -40.15 12.22 6.87
C ALA A 100 -39.07 13.20 7.34
N ALA A 101 -38.17 12.71 8.21
CA ALA A 101 -36.93 13.40 8.47
C ALA A 101 -36.23 13.51 7.12
N PHE A 102 -36.29 14.68 6.50
CA PHE A 102 -35.41 15.01 5.41
C PHE A 102 -34.02 14.97 6.03
N SER A 103 -33.29 13.89 5.81
CA SER A 103 -31.87 13.85 6.12
C SER A 103 -31.26 15.02 5.37
N ALA A 104 -30.83 16.04 6.13
CA ALA A 104 -30.01 17.11 5.57
C ALA A 104 -28.84 16.40 4.87
N SER A 105 -28.79 16.53 3.54
CA SER A 105 -27.62 16.14 2.78
C SER A 105 -26.44 16.86 3.42
N ALA A 106 -25.47 16.09 3.91
CA ALA A 106 -24.29 16.65 4.55
C ALA A 106 -23.70 17.73 3.65
N ALA A 107 -23.36 18.89 4.24
CA ALA A 107 -22.65 19.98 3.58
C ALA A 107 -21.47 19.43 2.74
N PRO A 108 -21.11 20.08 1.62
CA PRO A 108 -20.19 19.50 0.65
C PRO A 108 -18.90 19.01 1.33
N GLU A 109 -18.56 17.74 1.12
CA GLU A 109 -17.27 17.19 1.52
C GLU A 109 -16.19 17.85 0.65
N GLY A 110 -15.69 19.01 1.09
CA GLY A 110 -14.53 19.68 0.49
C GLY A 110 -14.82 21.04 -0.16
N ILE A 111 -13.74 21.77 -0.41
CA ILE A 111 -13.74 23.08 -1.04
C ILE A 111 -13.51 22.91 -2.54
N VAL A 112 -14.43 23.41 -3.38
CA VAL A 112 -14.19 23.44 -4.84
C VAL A 112 -12.89 24.18 -5.11
N THR A 113 -11.98 23.53 -5.81
CA THR A 113 -10.60 23.99 -5.99
C THR A 113 -10.24 23.99 -7.47
N PRO A 114 -9.90 25.15 -8.07
CA PRO A 114 -9.52 25.21 -9.47
C PRO A 114 -8.30 24.35 -9.79
N VAL A 115 -8.33 23.70 -10.94
CA VAL A 115 -7.22 22.93 -11.51
C VAL A 115 -6.96 23.45 -12.91
N TYR A 116 -5.73 23.86 -13.17
CA TYR A 116 -5.31 24.37 -14.48
C TYR A 116 -4.41 23.36 -15.17
N LEU A 117 -4.62 23.13 -16.46
CA LEU A 117 -3.68 22.43 -17.33
C LEU A 117 -3.12 23.45 -18.34
N GLY A 118 -1.88 23.88 -18.12
CA GLY A 118 -1.35 25.08 -18.76
C GLY A 118 -2.09 26.33 -18.28
N GLN A 119 -2.72 27.06 -19.20
CA GLN A 119 -3.49 28.28 -18.90
C GLN A 119 -5.00 28.04 -18.76
N GLU A 120 -5.49 26.85 -19.13
CA GLU A 120 -6.91 26.52 -19.16
C GLU A 120 -7.34 25.88 -17.84
N GLU A 121 -8.45 26.35 -17.26
CA GLU A 121 -9.09 25.67 -16.15
C GLU A 121 -9.79 24.41 -16.66
N VAL A 122 -9.49 23.27 -16.05
CA VAL A 122 -10.04 21.97 -16.40
C VAL A 122 -10.88 21.43 -15.26
N LEU A 123 -11.96 20.71 -15.60
CA LEU A 123 -12.86 20.10 -14.61
C LEU A 123 -13.43 21.14 -13.62
N ALA A 124 -13.79 22.31 -14.13
CA ALA A 124 -14.31 23.43 -13.35
C ALA A 124 -15.54 22.99 -12.51
N GLY A 125 -15.51 23.28 -11.22
CA GLY A 125 -16.58 22.89 -10.29
C GLY A 125 -16.56 21.43 -9.82
N GLU A 126 -15.76 20.56 -10.44
CA GLU A 126 -15.70 19.13 -10.09
C GLU A 126 -14.56 18.76 -9.15
N CYS A 127 -13.51 19.59 -9.07
CA CYS A 127 -12.33 19.29 -8.26
C CYS A 127 -12.53 19.74 -6.80
N LEU A 128 -12.19 18.88 -5.85
CA LEU A 128 -12.47 19.09 -4.42
C LEU A 128 -11.20 19.02 -3.58
N ARG A 129 -10.99 19.99 -2.69
CA ARG A 129 -9.92 19.93 -1.68
C ARG A 129 -10.50 19.53 -0.33
N ILE A 130 -10.06 18.37 0.15
CA ILE A 130 -10.50 17.75 1.42
C ILE A 130 -9.26 17.55 2.28
N ASN A 131 -9.25 18.12 3.49
CA ASN A 131 -8.12 18.04 4.43
C ASN A 131 -6.77 18.41 3.79
N GLY A 132 -6.75 19.46 2.97
CA GLY A 132 -5.54 19.93 2.27
C GLY A 132 -5.11 19.11 1.05
N THR A 133 -5.82 18.02 0.73
CA THR A 133 -5.56 17.20 -0.47
C THR A 133 -6.56 17.53 -1.57
N THR A 134 -6.08 17.89 -2.75
CA THR A 134 -6.94 18.09 -3.93
C THR A 134 -7.24 16.75 -4.60
N TYR A 135 -8.52 16.51 -4.82
CA TYR A 135 -9.10 15.33 -5.46
C TYR A 135 -9.75 15.71 -6.79
N VAL A 136 -9.65 14.80 -7.76
CA VAL A 136 -10.28 14.93 -9.06
C VAL A 136 -11.12 13.70 -9.38
N PRO A 137 -12.22 13.83 -10.14
CA PRO A 137 -12.97 12.69 -10.65
C PRO A 137 -12.13 11.89 -11.64
N LEU A 138 -11.81 10.64 -11.30
CA LEU A 138 -10.88 9.81 -12.07
C LEU A 138 -11.25 9.71 -13.55
N ARG A 139 -12.54 9.49 -13.83
CA ARG A 139 -13.03 9.28 -15.20
C ARG A 139 -12.76 10.53 -16.05
N ASN A 140 -13.26 11.68 -15.61
CA ASN A 140 -13.19 12.92 -16.39
C ASN A 140 -11.74 13.40 -16.52
N PHE A 141 -10.95 13.31 -15.45
CA PHE A 141 -9.52 13.62 -15.49
C PHE A 141 -8.74 12.72 -16.45
N SER A 142 -9.01 11.41 -16.43
CA SER A 142 -8.33 10.47 -17.31
C SER A 142 -8.74 10.65 -18.77
N SER A 143 -10.03 10.89 -19.04
CA SER A 143 -10.55 11.18 -20.38
C SER A 143 -9.94 12.46 -20.96
N LEU A 144 -9.82 13.52 -20.16
CA LEU A 144 -9.13 14.76 -20.53
C LEU A 144 -7.68 14.52 -21.00
N LEU A 145 -7.00 13.54 -20.40
CA LEU A 145 -5.62 13.20 -20.70
C LEU A 145 -5.46 12.07 -21.74
N GLY A 146 -6.55 11.71 -22.43
CA GLY A 146 -6.52 10.77 -23.55
C GLY A 146 -6.62 9.29 -23.18
N ALA A 147 -7.18 8.97 -22.01
CA ALA A 147 -7.55 7.58 -21.72
C ALA A 147 -8.66 7.11 -22.66
N LYS A 148 -8.48 5.89 -23.22
CA LYS A 148 -9.37 5.29 -24.22
C LYS A 148 -10.35 4.28 -23.62
N ASP A 149 -9.94 3.57 -22.57
CA ASP A 149 -10.75 2.59 -21.86
C ASP A 149 -10.74 2.89 -20.36
N ILE A 150 -11.94 3.09 -19.79
CA ILE A 150 -12.13 3.34 -18.37
C ILE A 150 -13.28 2.48 -17.87
N SER A 151 -12.92 1.39 -17.19
CA SER A 151 -13.86 0.38 -16.69
C SER A 151 -13.89 0.34 -15.17
N TRP A 152 -15.02 -0.09 -14.61
CA TRP A 152 -15.22 -0.25 -13.17
C TRP A 152 -15.61 -1.69 -12.86
N ASN A 153 -14.91 -2.30 -11.91
CA ASN A 153 -15.27 -3.60 -11.35
C ASN A 153 -15.92 -3.40 -9.97
N ASN A 154 -17.21 -3.66 -9.89
CA ASN A 154 -17.99 -3.45 -8.67
C ASN A 154 -17.70 -4.46 -7.56
N TRP A 155 -17.17 -5.64 -7.88
CA TRP A 155 -16.81 -6.66 -6.88
C TRP A 155 -15.50 -6.32 -6.19
N THR A 156 -14.48 -5.94 -6.96
CA THR A 156 -13.15 -5.59 -6.41
C THR A 156 -13.07 -4.14 -5.93
N LYS A 157 -14.06 -3.32 -6.33
CA LYS A 157 -14.10 -1.86 -6.13
C LYS A 157 -12.92 -1.15 -6.80
N THR A 158 -12.57 -1.62 -8.00
CA THR A 158 -11.39 -1.18 -8.75
C THR A 158 -11.79 -0.59 -10.10
N ALA A 159 -11.30 0.61 -10.39
CA ALA A 159 -11.30 1.19 -11.73
C ALA A 159 -10.02 0.79 -12.47
N THR A 160 -10.15 0.53 -13.76
CA THR A 160 -9.02 0.35 -14.69
C THR A 160 -9.06 1.46 -15.72
N VAL A 161 -7.93 2.11 -15.96
CA VAL A 161 -7.76 3.17 -16.95
C VAL A 161 -6.66 2.76 -17.92
N ARG A 162 -6.94 2.81 -19.22
CA ARG A 162 -5.97 2.47 -20.27
C ARG A 162 -5.89 3.53 -21.35
N SER A 163 -4.68 3.77 -21.84
CA SER A 163 -4.36 4.50 -23.07
C SER A 163 -3.29 3.72 -23.84
N ASP A 164 -2.73 4.31 -24.90
CA ASP A 164 -1.65 3.67 -25.67
C ASP A 164 -0.36 3.49 -24.85
N SER A 165 -0.17 4.32 -23.83
CA SER A 165 1.06 4.35 -23.02
C SER A 165 0.83 4.17 -21.52
N LEU A 166 -0.42 4.04 -21.08
CA LEU A 166 -0.80 3.92 -19.68
C LEU A 166 -1.70 2.70 -19.46
N SER A 167 -1.37 1.90 -18.45
CA SER A 167 -2.24 0.94 -17.80
C SER A 167 -2.24 1.25 -16.30
N MET A 168 -3.39 1.66 -15.78
CA MET A 168 -3.52 2.11 -14.41
C MET A 168 -4.69 1.42 -13.71
N THR A 169 -4.48 1.00 -12.45
CA THR A 169 -5.52 0.49 -11.58
C THR A 169 -5.67 1.35 -10.33
N VAL A 170 -6.92 1.63 -9.98
CA VAL A 170 -7.28 2.55 -8.90
C VAL A 170 -8.40 1.91 -8.09
N ARG A 171 -8.16 1.65 -6.81
CA ARG A 171 -9.13 0.96 -5.94
C ARG A 171 -9.64 1.87 -4.85
N THR A 172 -10.95 1.89 -4.61
CA THR A 172 -11.55 2.65 -3.51
C THR A 172 -11.01 2.17 -2.16
N GLY A 173 -10.72 3.11 -1.27
CA GLY A 173 -10.15 2.88 0.05
C GLY A 173 -8.64 2.64 0.06
N ASN A 174 -7.98 2.49 -1.11
CA ASN A 174 -6.52 2.39 -1.15
C ASN A 174 -5.86 3.76 -0.95
N LEU A 175 -4.61 3.71 -0.49
CA LEU A 175 -3.69 4.84 -0.32
C LEU A 175 -2.61 4.89 -1.42
N TYR A 176 -2.92 4.31 -2.59
CA TYR A 176 -2.03 4.36 -3.75
C TYR A 176 -2.82 4.07 -5.02
N ILE A 177 -2.26 4.48 -6.15
CA ILE A 177 -2.64 3.97 -7.48
C ILE A 177 -1.49 3.15 -8.06
N GLU A 178 -1.81 2.17 -8.88
CA GLU A 178 -0.82 1.43 -9.65
C GLU A 178 -0.85 1.93 -11.10
N ALA A 179 0.29 2.36 -11.65
CA ALA A 179 0.38 2.85 -13.03
C ALA A 179 1.64 2.29 -13.69
N ASN A 180 1.49 1.48 -14.74
CA ASN A 180 2.60 0.84 -15.45
C ASN A 180 3.60 0.11 -14.52
N GLY A 181 3.12 -0.48 -13.43
CA GLY A 181 3.93 -1.15 -12.40
C GLY A 181 4.50 -0.25 -11.30
N HIS A 182 4.34 1.07 -11.43
CA HIS A 182 4.63 2.04 -10.35
C HIS A 182 3.53 2.04 -9.30
N TYR A 183 3.89 2.26 -8.03
CA TYR A 183 2.94 2.43 -6.93
C TYR A 183 3.04 3.85 -6.38
N PHE A 184 2.15 4.74 -6.81
CA PHE A 184 2.15 6.12 -6.34
C PHE A 184 1.28 6.27 -5.10
N TYR A 185 1.94 6.39 -3.95
CA TYR A 185 1.29 6.56 -2.65
C TYR A 185 0.56 7.89 -2.52
N THR A 186 -0.48 7.89 -1.69
CA THR A 186 -1.34 9.04 -1.42
C THR A 186 -1.54 9.22 0.07
N VAL A 187 -1.54 10.48 0.52
CA VAL A 187 -1.83 10.84 1.92
C VAL A 187 -3.32 10.77 2.25
N GLY A 188 -4.18 10.78 1.23
CA GLY A 188 -5.63 10.67 1.37
C GLY A 188 -6.14 9.43 0.64
N GLU A 189 -7.10 8.74 1.24
CA GLU A 189 -7.75 7.57 0.65
C GLU A 189 -8.47 7.95 -0.64
N ILE A 190 -8.48 7.03 -1.60
CA ILE A 190 -9.31 7.09 -2.80
C ILE A 190 -10.76 6.85 -2.41
N ARG A 191 -11.68 7.74 -2.80
CA ARG A 191 -13.06 7.77 -2.28
C ARG A 191 -14.08 7.77 -3.41
N ASN A 192 -15.24 7.16 -3.16
CA ASN A 192 -16.41 7.38 -4.01
C ASN A 192 -17.23 8.53 -3.42
N LEU A 193 -17.36 9.63 -4.16
CA LEU A 193 -18.18 10.78 -3.80
C LEU A 193 -19.26 10.96 -4.85
N SER A 194 -20.53 10.98 -4.42
CA SER A 194 -21.69 11.18 -5.31
C SER A 194 -21.69 10.29 -6.56
N GLY A 195 -21.30 9.01 -6.39
CA GLY A 195 -21.27 8.03 -7.48
C GLY A 195 -20.05 8.10 -8.41
N SER A 196 -19.11 9.01 -8.17
CA SER A 196 -17.86 9.13 -8.91
C SER A 196 -16.65 8.79 -8.05
N LEU A 197 -15.63 8.16 -8.65
CA LEU A 197 -14.39 7.82 -7.96
C LEU A 197 -13.45 9.03 -7.97
N TYR A 198 -13.19 9.59 -6.79
CA TYR A 198 -12.28 10.70 -6.56
C TYR A 198 -10.92 10.21 -6.09
N VAL A 199 -9.88 10.73 -6.71
CA VAL A 199 -8.49 10.32 -6.49
C VAL A 199 -7.65 11.57 -6.21
N PRO A 200 -6.70 11.52 -5.25
CA PRO A 200 -5.75 12.61 -5.06
C PRO A 200 -5.03 12.94 -6.37
N ILE A 201 -4.88 14.22 -6.68
CA ILE A 201 -4.40 14.65 -7.99
C ILE A 201 -2.91 14.37 -8.21
N ARG A 202 -2.10 14.41 -7.16
CA ARG A 202 -0.63 14.21 -7.22
C ARG A 202 -0.19 12.85 -7.79
N PRO A 203 -0.69 11.69 -7.30
CA PRO A 203 -0.36 10.40 -7.92
C PRO A 203 -0.83 10.31 -9.38
N LEU A 204 -1.99 10.90 -9.73
CA LEU A 204 -2.49 10.92 -11.10
C LEU A 204 -1.58 11.75 -12.00
N ALA A 205 -1.16 12.94 -11.55
CA ALA A 205 -0.19 13.75 -12.27
C ALA A 205 1.10 12.95 -12.56
N ARG A 206 1.64 12.23 -11.57
CA ARG A 206 2.79 11.32 -11.80
C ARG A 206 2.49 10.24 -12.84
N ALA A 207 1.34 9.57 -12.77
CA ALA A 207 0.95 8.52 -13.71
C ALA A 207 0.85 9.03 -15.16
N PHE A 208 0.32 10.23 -15.36
CA PHE A 208 0.21 10.89 -16.67
C PHE A 208 1.47 11.70 -17.05
N ALA A 209 2.58 11.55 -16.30
CA ALA A 209 3.82 12.32 -16.50
C ALA A 209 3.60 13.85 -16.59
N LEU A 210 2.74 14.37 -15.72
CA LEU A 210 2.50 15.80 -15.55
C LEU A 210 3.34 16.33 -14.38
N GLU A 211 3.85 17.54 -14.54
CA GLU A 211 4.32 18.34 -13.42
C GLU A 211 3.13 18.94 -12.68
N LEU A 212 3.27 19.10 -11.37
CA LEU A 212 2.22 19.62 -10.51
C LEU A 212 2.79 20.63 -9.53
N GLU A 213 2.19 21.81 -9.52
CA GLU A 213 2.47 22.88 -8.55
C GLU A 213 1.18 23.29 -7.82
N TRP A 214 1.32 23.64 -6.55
CA TRP A 214 0.25 24.31 -5.79
C TRP A 214 0.48 25.81 -5.83
N ASP A 215 -0.46 26.55 -6.41
CA ASP A 215 -0.46 28.01 -6.42
C ASP A 215 -1.30 28.53 -5.25
N ALA A 216 -0.60 28.92 -4.18
CA ALA A 216 -1.23 29.43 -2.97
C ALA A 216 -1.91 30.80 -3.16
N SER A 217 -1.50 31.59 -4.16
CA SER A 217 -2.04 32.95 -4.38
C SER A 217 -3.49 32.91 -4.86
N VAL A 218 -3.83 31.89 -5.64
CA VAL A 218 -5.18 31.68 -6.19
C VAL A 218 -5.85 30.41 -5.66
N ASN A 219 -5.24 29.74 -4.67
CA ASN A 219 -5.69 28.47 -4.11
C ASN A 219 -6.00 27.40 -5.19
N ALA A 220 -5.09 27.22 -6.15
CA ALA A 220 -5.31 26.35 -7.29
C ALA A 220 -4.17 25.34 -7.48
N VAL A 221 -4.47 24.25 -8.19
CA VAL A 221 -3.44 23.33 -8.69
C VAL A 221 -3.10 23.70 -10.12
N ARG A 222 -1.80 23.77 -10.44
CA ARG A 222 -1.30 23.98 -11.81
C ARG A 222 -0.63 22.71 -12.30
N LEU A 223 -1.03 22.24 -13.47
CA LEU A 223 -0.48 21.08 -14.16
C LEU A 223 0.20 21.51 -15.45
N SER A 224 1.36 20.92 -15.73
CA SER A 224 2.13 21.17 -16.95
C SER A 224 2.52 19.84 -17.61
N ARG A 225 2.47 19.79 -18.95
CA ARG A 225 2.89 18.60 -19.70
C ARG A 225 4.41 18.55 -19.81
N THR A 226 4.98 17.37 -19.60
CA THR A 226 6.44 17.13 -19.71
C THR A 226 6.88 16.67 -21.11
N GLY A 227 5.97 16.70 -22.10
CA GLY A 227 6.20 16.12 -23.44
C GLY A 227 5.96 14.61 -23.52
N ARG A 228 5.66 13.96 -22.38
CA ARG A 228 5.25 12.55 -22.30
C ARG A 228 3.77 12.45 -21.93
N SER A 229 3.11 11.40 -22.41
CA SER A 229 1.68 11.14 -22.11
C SER A 229 1.46 10.30 -20.84
N ALA A 230 2.48 9.57 -20.40
CA ALA A 230 2.43 8.70 -19.23
C ALA A 230 3.83 8.37 -18.69
N VAL A 231 3.86 7.91 -17.44
CA VAL A 231 5.06 7.30 -16.83
C VAL A 231 5.48 6.06 -17.62
N ALA A 232 6.78 5.76 -17.65
CA ALA A 232 7.29 4.59 -18.35
C ALA A 232 6.92 3.34 -17.53
N PRO A 233 7.04 2.13 -18.10
CA PRO A 233 7.04 0.92 -17.30
C PRO A 233 8.07 1.00 -16.17
N ALA A 234 7.65 0.63 -14.96
CA ALA A 234 8.52 0.62 -13.79
C ALA A 234 9.70 -0.32 -13.99
N ASN A 235 10.89 0.14 -13.66
CA ASN A 235 12.12 -0.63 -13.70
C ASN A 235 12.84 -0.50 -12.36
N TYR A 236 12.44 -1.33 -11.40
CA TYR A 236 13.06 -1.37 -10.08
C TYR A 236 14.31 -2.25 -10.10
N ASP A 237 15.36 -1.80 -9.40
CA ASP A 237 16.51 -2.65 -9.11
C ASP A 237 16.06 -3.92 -8.35
N ALA A 238 16.31 -5.08 -8.95
CA ALA A 238 15.78 -6.35 -8.49
C ALA A 238 16.33 -6.74 -7.11
N ASP A 239 17.62 -6.51 -6.87
CA ASP A 239 18.27 -6.82 -5.60
C ASP A 239 17.76 -5.93 -4.47
N THR A 240 17.64 -4.63 -4.74
CA THR A 240 17.05 -3.66 -3.79
C THR A 240 15.62 -4.03 -3.47
N LEU A 241 14.79 -4.32 -4.46
CA LEU A 241 13.39 -4.72 -4.23
C LEU A 241 13.31 -6.04 -3.43
N TYR A 242 14.18 -7.01 -3.74
CA TYR A 242 14.25 -8.29 -3.05
C TYR A 242 14.53 -8.12 -1.55
N TRP A 243 15.60 -7.39 -1.21
CA TRP A 243 16.03 -7.22 0.18
C TRP A 243 15.12 -6.28 0.95
N LEU A 244 14.70 -5.17 0.34
CA LEU A 244 13.87 -4.17 0.99
C LEU A 244 12.48 -4.73 1.32
N SER A 245 11.85 -5.45 0.39
CA SER A 245 10.54 -6.05 0.64
C SER A 245 10.57 -7.10 1.76
N ARG A 246 11.64 -7.89 1.83
CA ARG A 246 11.84 -8.89 2.88
C ARG A 246 12.04 -8.26 4.25
N ILE A 247 12.93 -7.28 4.38
CA ILE A 247 13.14 -6.65 5.68
C ILE A 247 11.89 -5.93 6.17
N ILE A 248 11.17 -5.21 5.29
CA ILE A 248 9.88 -4.60 5.64
C ILE A 248 8.89 -5.67 6.09
N SER A 249 8.85 -6.82 5.39
CA SER A 249 7.92 -7.90 5.74
C SER A 249 8.27 -8.60 7.04
N SER A 250 9.54 -8.67 7.43
CA SER A 250 9.94 -9.29 8.70
C SER A 250 9.74 -8.34 9.89
N GLU A 251 9.96 -7.04 9.71
CA GLU A 251 9.91 -6.04 10.78
C GLU A 251 8.51 -5.42 10.97
N ALA A 252 7.70 -5.33 9.91
CA ALA A 252 6.41 -4.64 9.93
C ALA A 252 5.25 -5.51 9.40
N ARG A 253 5.36 -6.84 9.53
CA ARG A 253 4.26 -7.74 9.16
C ARG A 253 3.01 -7.43 9.97
N GLY A 254 1.90 -7.18 9.28
CA GLY A 254 0.61 -6.90 9.94
C GLY A 254 0.43 -5.45 10.38
N GLU A 255 1.45 -4.59 10.25
CA GLU A 255 1.30 -3.14 10.39
C GLU A 255 0.52 -2.56 9.19
N CYS A 256 -0.04 -1.37 9.36
CA CYS A 256 -0.64 -0.63 8.25
C CYS A 256 0.41 -0.32 7.16
N LEU A 257 -0.05 -0.05 5.93
CA LEU A 257 0.86 0.22 4.81
C LEU A 257 1.84 1.38 5.11
N GLU A 258 1.35 2.42 5.78
CA GLU A 258 2.18 3.56 6.21
C GLU A 258 3.30 3.13 7.17
N GLY A 259 3.03 2.24 8.12
CA GLY A 259 4.04 1.69 9.03
C GLY A 259 5.09 0.83 8.31
N GLN A 260 4.66 0.06 7.30
CA GLN A 260 5.56 -0.70 6.44
C GLN A 260 6.48 0.21 5.60
N ILE A 261 5.92 1.31 5.07
CA ILE A 261 6.69 2.34 4.37
C ILE A 261 7.69 3.01 5.33
N ALA A 262 7.28 3.34 6.55
CA ALA A 262 8.14 3.98 7.54
C ALA A 262 9.38 3.13 7.89
N VAL A 263 9.22 1.80 8.03
CA VAL A 263 10.37 0.90 8.20
C VAL A 263 11.28 0.89 6.96
N GLY A 264 10.70 0.88 5.75
CA GLY A 264 11.47 1.01 4.52
C GLY A 264 12.24 2.34 4.41
N ASN A 265 11.63 3.45 4.84
CA ASN A 265 12.29 4.76 4.90
C ASN A 265 13.48 4.75 5.86
N VAL A 266 13.40 4.09 7.02
CA VAL A 266 14.55 3.96 7.92
C VAL A 266 15.74 3.31 7.22
N VAL A 267 15.52 2.26 6.41
CA VAL A 267 16.58 1.61 5.63
C VAL A 267 17.19 2.59 4.62
N TYR A 268 16.37 3.32 3.87
CA TYR A 268 16.86 4.32 2.91
C TYR A 268 17.57 5.51 3.56
N ASN A 269 17.07 6.01 4.69
CA ASN A 269 17.70 7.09 5.44
C ASN A 269 19.07 6.66 5.96
N ARG A 270 19.22 5.39 6.39
CA ARG A 270 20.52 4.83 6.73
C ARG A 270 21.44 4.74 5.51
N VAL A 271 20.95 4.26 4.36
CA VAL A 271 21.74 4.26 3.11
C VAL A 271 22.25 5.65 2.74
N ALA A 272 21.44 6.69 2.96
CA ALA A 272 21.81 8.08 2.70
C ALA A 272 22.71 8.73 3.77
N SER A 273 22.83 8.11 4.95
CA SER A 273 23.59 8.66 6.07
C SER A 273 25.04 8.17 6.05
N PRO A 274 26.03 9.05 6.31
CA PRO A 274 27.44 8.66 6.39
C PRO A 274 27.76 7.76 7.58
N GLU A 275 26.84 7.60 8.54
CA GLU A 275 27.04 6.73 9.71
C GLU A 275 26.88 5.24 9.40
N PHE A 276 26.23 4.91 8.28
CA PHE A 276 25.84 3.55 7.91
C PHE A 276 26.39 3.15 6.53
N PRO A 277 26.34 1.86 6.17
CA PRO A 277 26.64 1.42 4.81
C PRO A 277 25.73 2.07 3.76
N ASN A 278 26.26 2.30 2.57
CA ASN A 278 25.59 3.03 1.48
C ASN A 278 24.82 2.13 0.51
N THR A 279 24.43 0.92 0.93
CA THR A 279 23.60 0.00 0.14
C THR A 279 22.52 -0.63 1.01
N VAL A 280 21.35 -0.95 0.44
CA VAL A 280 20.25 -1.59 1.18
C VAL A 280 20.71 -2.91 1.81
N TRP A 281 21.44 -3.73 1.06
CA TRP A 281 22.03 -4.95 1.60
C TRP A 281 23.00 -4.64 2.75
N GLY A 282 23.90 -3.68 2.57
CA GLY A 282 24.88 -3.29 3.59
C GLY A 282 24.21 -2.84 4.88
N VAL A 283 23.13 -2.06 4.81
CA VAL A 283 22.35 -1.63 5.98
C VAL A 283 21.67 -2.80 6.68
N ILE A 284 21.06 -3.72 5.92
CA ILE A 284 20.34 -4.86 6.49
C ILE A 284 21.29 -5.81 7.21
N PHE A 285 22.46 -6.07 6.61
CA PHE A 285 23.44 -7.03 7.12
C PHE A 285 24.58 -6.41 7.94
N ASP A 286 24.47 -5.13 8.30
CA ASP A 286 25.48 -4.47 9.13
C ASP A 286 25.63 -5.15 10.50
N ARG A 287 26.88 -5.33 10.92
CA ARG A 287 27.29 -5.96 12.18
C ARG A 287 28.23 -5.09 13.02
N LYS A 288 28.52 -3.85 12.60
CA LYS A 288 29.50 -2.96 13.24
C LYS A 288 29.29 -2.81 14.75
N TYR A 289 28.03 -2.80 15.20
CA TYR A 289 27.66 -2.73 16.62
C TYR A 289 26.72 -3.87 17.04
N GLY A 290 26.81 -5.00 16.37
CA GLY A 290 25.88 -6.13 16.48
C GLY A 290 24.85 -6.17 15.35
N THR A 291 24.02 -7.21 15.35
CA THR A 291 22.98 -7.40 14.33
C THR A 291 21.97 -6.26 14.39
N GLN A 292 21.86 -5.48 13.31
CA GLN A 292 20.91 -4.36 13.23
C GLN A 292 19.45 -4.82 13.15
N PHE A 293 19.20 -5.91 12.42
CA PHE A 293 17.87 -6.46 12.20
C PHE A 293 17.81 -7.92 12.63
N SER A 294 17.00 -8.21 13.65
CA SER A 294 16.90 -9.56 14.23
C SER A 294 16.54 -10.68 13.23
N PRO A 295 15.74 -10.45 12.16
CA PRO A 295 15.46 -11.44 11.12
C PRO A 295 16.69 -11.99 10.41
N VAL A 296 17.79 -11.23 10.36
CA VAL A 296 19.06 -11.70 9.79
C VAL A 296 19.66 -12.82 10.64
N SER A 297 19.63 -12.68 11.96
CA SER A 297 20.13 -13.72 12.88
C SER A 297 19.22 -14.95 12.92
N PHE A 298 17.90 -14.76 12.82
CA PHE A 298 16.93 -15.86 12.87
C PHE A 298 16.70 -16.55 11.52
N GLY A 299 17.26 -16.02 10.41
CA GLY A 299 17.08 -16.57 9.07
C GLY A 299 15.72 -16.26 8.42
N THR A 300 14.79 -15.63 9.14
CA THR A 300 13.46 -15.25 8.63
C THR A 300 13.52 -14.11 7.60
N ILE A 301 14.68 -13.49 7.40
CA ILE A 301 14.91 -12.53 6.31
C ILE A 301 14.73 -13.16 4.92
N TYR A 302 14.85 -14.48 4.77
CA TYR A 302 14.70 -15.18 3.49
C TYR A 302 13.25 -15.59 3.18
N ASP A 303 12.33 -15.43 4.14
CA ASP A 303 10.92 -15.78 3.97
C ASP A 303 10.28 -14.98 2.84
N GLU A 304 9.21 -15.54 2.26
CA GLU A 304 8.46 -14.84 1.22
C GLU A 304 7.80 -13.58 1.81
N PRO A 305 8.05 -12.38 1.23
CA PRO A 305 7.46 -11.15 1.72
C PRO A 305 5.96 -11.11 1.45
N SER A 306 5.21 -10.46 2.33
CA SER A 306 3.81 -10.16 2.06
C SER A 306 3.68 -9.22 0.86
N ALA A 307 2.58 -9.35 0.11
CA ALA A 307 2.29 -8.45 -1.02
C ALA A 307 2.30 -6.97 -0.61
N SER A 308 1.82 -6.65 0.61
CA SER A 308 1.87 -5.29 1.16
C SER A 308 3.30 -4.77 1.34
N ALA A 309 4.24 -5.63 1.74
CA ALA A 309 5.62 -5.24 1.95
C ALA A 309 6.35 -5.01 0.62
N VAL A 310 6.01 -5.79 -0.42
CA VAL A 310 6.48 -5.54 -1.79
C VAL A 310 5.98 -4.18 -2.29
N ILE A 311 4.71 -3.85 -2.04
CA ILE A 311 4.14 -2.54 -2.40
C ILE A 311 4.83 -1.41 -1.61
N ALA A 312 5.02 -1.57 -0.30
CA ALA A 312 5.73 -0.59 0.54
C ALA A 312 7.18 -0.36 0.07
N ALA A 313 7.90 -1.43 -0.28
CA ALA A 313 9.25 -1.34 -0.84
C ALA A 313 9.27 -0.53 -2.14
N LYS A 314 8.36 -0.81 -3.07
CA LYS A 314 8.21 -0.05 -4.32
C LYS A 314 7.91 1.43 -4.04
N ILE A 315 6.99 1.73 -3.12
CA ILE A 315 6.69 3.12 -2.71
C ILE A 315 7.93 3.84 -2.15
N CYS A 316 8.77 3.15 -1.38
CA CYS A 316 10.04 3.71 -0.92
C CYS A 316 11.00 3.97 -2.10
N MET A 317 11.09 3.03 -3.06
CA MET A 317 11.90 3.18 -4.28
C MET A 317 11.39 4.31 -5.20
N GLU A 318 10.10 4.63 -5.14
CA GLU A 318 9.50 5.81 -5.77
C GLU A 318 9.85 7.14 -5.09
N GLY A 319 10.64 7.09 -4.01
CA GLY A 319 11.13 8.24 -3.25
C GLY A 319 10.16 8.80 -2.21
N TYR A 320 9.05 8.11 -1.91
CA TYR A 320 8.14 8.58 -0.87
C TYR A 320 8.76 8.37 0.52
N SER A 321 8.88 9.45 1.29
CA SER A 321 9.39 9.42 2.66
C SER A 321 8.47 10.16 3.61
N LEU A 322 8.16 9.54 4.75
CA LEU A 322 7.42 10.16 5.85
C LEU A 322 8.32 11.08 6.69
N SER A 323 9.61 10.72 6.77
CA SER A 323 10.64 11.51 7.45
C SER A 323 12.00 11.07 6.97
N ASP A 324 12.82 12.03 6.55
CA ASP A 324 14.24 11.89 6.21
C ASP A 324 15.14 11.73 7.44
N LYS A 325 14.62 12.01 8.63
CA LYS A 325 15.37 11.96 9.89
C LYS A 325 15.27 10.61 10.59
N ALA A 326 14.26 9.79 10.29
CA ALA A 326 14.05 8.53 11.00
C ALA A 326 15.16 7.52 10.68
N LEU A 327 16.05 7.26 11.64
CA LEU A 327 17.15 6.30 11.52
C LEU A 327 16.94 5.06 12.40
N TYR A 328 15.98 5.08 13.32
CA TYR A 328 15.71 3.99 14.25
C TYR A 328 14.20 3.80 14.40
N PHE A 329 13.80 2.56 14.68
CA PHE A 329 12.45 2.25 15.15
C PHE A 329 12.51 1.21 16.25
N VAL A 330 11.46 1.18 17.08
CA VAL A 330 11.33 0.22 18.18
C VAL A 330 9.86 -0.06 18.44
N ASN A 331 9.53 -1.33 18.69
CA ASN A 331 8.23 -1.67 19.28
C ASN A 331 8.37 -1.61 20.81
N PRO A 332 7.86 -0.56 21.48
CA PRO A 332 8.08 -0.36 22.92
C PRO A 332 7.43 -1.44 23.78
N ARG A 333 6.51 -2.25 23.22
CA ARG A 333 5.86 -3.35 23.94
C ARG A 333 6.69 -4.64 23.91
N LEU A 334 7.55 -4.80 22.91
CA LEU A 334 8.33 -6.03 22.67
C LEU A 334 9.83 -5.83 22.91
N ALA A 335 10.31 -4.59 22.85
CA ALA A 335 11.73 -4.29 22.98
C ALA A 335 12.26 -4.64 24.38
N THR A 336 13.35 -5.41 24.41
CA THR A 336 14.08 -5.75 25.63
C THR A 336 15.11 -4.69 25.99
N SER A 337 15.56 -3.89 25.02
CA SER A 337 16.48 -2.76 25.20
C SER A 337 15.73 -1.43 25.15
N THR A 338 16.09 -0.52 26.04
CA THR A 338 15.52 0.84 26.12
C THR A 338 16.46 1.91 25.57
N TRP A 339 17.60 1.53 24.97
CA TRP A 339 18.60 2.48 24.51
C TRP A 339 18.05 3.47 23.47
N ILE A 340 17.33 2.99 22.44
CA ILE A 340 16.74 3.87 21.41
C ILE A 340 15.87 4.94 22.06
N GLN A 341 14.97 4.53 22.95
CA GLN A 341 14.01 5.43 23.59
C GLN A 341 14.67 6.44 24.54
N ARG A 342 15.81 6.08 25.15
CA ARG A 342 16.54 6.95 26.09
C ARG A 342 17.56 7.86 25.42
N ALA A 343 18.15 7.42 24.31
CA ALA A 343 19.30 8.07 23.69
C ALA A 343 18.99 8.76 22.36
N ARG A 344 17.88 8.41 21.70
CA ARG A 344 17.53 8.95 20.36
C ARG A 344 16.27 9.83 20.42
N PRO A 345 16.26 11.02 19.80
CA PRO A 345 15.10 11.89 19.77
C PRO A 345 13.87 11.20 19.15
N TYR A 346 12.74 11.23 19.85
CA TYR A 346 11.47 10.74 19.33
C TYR A 346 10.98 11.61 18.17
N LEU A 347 10.49 10.99 17.10
CA LEU A 347 9.89 11.68 15.95
C LEU A 347 8.38 11.46 15.90
N PHE A 348 7.93 10.21 15.75
CA PHE A 348 6.51 9.86 15.61
C PHE A 348 6.27 8.38 15.94
N THR A 349 5.00 7.99 16.02
CA THR A 349 4.56 6.61 16.22
C THR A 349 3.58 6.23 15.12
N ILE A 350 3.79 5.07 14.49
CA ILE A 350 2.85 4.51 13.51
C ILE A 350 2.63 3.05 13.90
N GLY A 351 1.36 2.69 14.08
CA GLY A 351 0.97 1.37 14.57
C GLY A 351 1.69 1.03 15.88
N ASN A 352 2.44 -0.07 15.89
CA ASN A 352 3.17 -0.51 17.09
C ASN A 352 4.61 0.03 17.19
N HIS A 353 5.08 0.83 16.23
CA HIS A 353 6.46 1.30 16.18
C HIS A 353 6.61 2.77 16.54
N GLN A 354 7.54 3.08 17.43
CA GLN A 354 8.08 4.42 17.65
C GLN A 354 9.28 4.62 16.74
N PHE A 355 9.35 5.76 16.05
CA PHE A 355 10.43 6.14 15.15
C PHE A 355 11.25 7.28 15.76
N HIS A 356 12.58 7.19 15.62
CA HIS A 356 13.54 8.09 16.26
C HIS A 356 14.61 8.57 15.28
N ALA A 357 15.11 9.79 15.52
CA ALA A 357 16.18 10.41 14.76
C ALA A 357 17.54 9.79 15.08
#